data_AF-A0A6N4H350-F1
#
_entry.id   AF-A0A6N4H350-F1
#
_cell.length_a   1.000
_cell.length_b   1.000
_cell.length_c   1.000
_cell.angle_alpha   90.00
_cell.angle_beta   90.00
_cell.angle_gamma   90.00
#
_symmetry.space_group_name_H-M   'P 1'
#
loop_
_entity.id
_entity.type
_entity.pdbx_description
1 polymer ?
#
loop_
_entity_poly.entity_id
_entity_poly.type
_entity_poly.pdbx_seq_one_letter_code
_entity_poly.pdbx_strand_id
1 'polypeptide(L)'
;MDNRKTSGGSFVAALVFFVMTASIAIFLLLTALVEWLSVVTGSFILSSLIVGGFFAVLAAVIYLLAIREGVERIRDQVETVYDVARAAKEGYEWLTDKFLLLMQLREMRK
;
A
#
# COMPACT_ATOMS: atom_id res chain seq x y z
N MET A 1 27.49 -9.63 -28.07
CA MET A 1 26.41 -10.27 -27.29
C MET A 1 25.99 -9.32 -26.19
N ASP A 2 24.68 -9.16 -26.05
CA ASP A 2 23.96 -8.11 -25.34
C ASP A 2 24.16 -8.16 -23.81
N ASN A 3 24.74 -7.11 -23.20
CA ASN A 3 25.06 -7.06 -21.77
C ASN A 3 24.19 -6.05 -20.99
N ARG A 4 22.93 -5.86 -21.40
CA ARG A 4 22.04 -4.81 -20.84
C ARG A 4 20.87 -5.32 -19.99
N LYS A 5 21.05 -6.33 -19.12
CA LYS A 5 19.94 -6.78 -18.24
C LYS A 5 20.39 -7.36 -16.89
N THR A 6 20.87 -6.57 -15.93
CA THR A 6 20.90 -7.03 -14.50
C THR A 6 20.71 -5.94 -13.42
N SER A 7 20.77 -4.64 -13.76
CA SER A 7 20.83 -3.57 -12.75
C SER A 7 19.62 -3.51 -11.80
N GLY A 8 18.43 -3.91 -12.24
CA GLY A 8 17.22 -3.89 -11.42
C GLY A 8 17.17 -5.00 -10.35
N GLY A 9 17.67 -6.21 -10.65
CA GLY A 9 17.63 -7.34 -9.73
C GLY A 9 18.59 -7.21 -8.55
N SER A 10 19.77 -6.61 -8.79
CA SER A 10 20.76 -6.34 -7.74
C SER A 10 20.30 -5.25 -6.77
N PHE A 11 19.63 -4.21 -7.26
CA PHE A 11 19.07 -3.17 -6.39
C PHE A 11 17.94 -3.70 -5.50
N VAL A 12 17.03 -4.50 -6.06
CA VAL A 12 15.96 -5.15 -5.27
C VAL A 12 16.55 -6.09 -4.22
N ALA A 13 17.57 -6.87 -4.57
CA ALA A 13 18.25 -7.73 -3.60
C ALA A 13 18.88 -6.90 -2.47
N ALA A 14 19.61 -5.82 -2.79
CA ALA A 14 20.20 -4.93 -1.79
C ALA A 14 19.14 -4.26 -0.89
N LEU A 15 18.00 -3.84 -1.47
CA LEU A 15 16.88 -3.28 -0.72
C LEU A 15 16.30 -4.27 0.29
N VAL A 16 16.10 -5.53 -0.12
CA VAL A 16 15.61 -6.59 0.77
C VAL A 16 16.58 -6.85 1.91
N PHE A 17 17.89 -6.96 1.62
CA PHE A 17 18.90 -7.11 2.66
C PHE A 17 18.94 -5.91 3.60
N PHE A 18 18.81 -4.70 3.08
CA PHE A 18 18.76 -3.49 3.90
C PHE A 18 17.56 -3.48 4.84
N VAL A 19 16.36 -3.77 4.33
CA VAL A 19 15.14 -3.85 5.16
C VAL A 19 15.27 -4.96 6.20
N MET A 20 15.89 -6.08 5.86
CA MET A 20 16.17 -7.17 6.81
C MET A 20 17.16 -6.75 7.89
N THR A 21 18.25 -6.07 7.53
CA THR A 21 19.22 -5.56 8.52
C THR A 21 18.60 -4.49 9.40
N ALA A 22 17.85 -3.55 8.80
CA ALA A 22 17.16 -2.49 9.52
C ALA A 22 16.12 -3.06 10.49
N SER A 23 15.34 -4.07 10.09
CA SER A 23 14.37 -4.70 10.97
C SER A 23 15.05 -5.38 12.15
N ILE A 24 16.13 -6.14 11.93
CA ILE A 24 16.92 -6.75 13.01
C ILE A 24 17.49 -5.68 13.95
N ALA A 25 18.06 -4.60 13.42
CA ALA A 25 18.59 -3.51 14.22
C ALA A 25 17.50 -2.86 15.09
N ILE A 26 16.31 -2.64 14.55
CA ILE A 26 15.16 -2.12 15.28
C ILE A 26 14.72 -3.12 16.38
N PHE A 27 14.63 -4.42 16.07
CA PHE A 27 14.30 -5.44 17.07
C PHE A 27 15.30 -5.44 18.23
N LEU A 28 16.59 -5.43 17.94
CA LEU A 28 17.64 -5.39 18.95
C LEU A 28 17.55 -4.11 19.80
N LEU A 29 17.29 -2.96 19.18
CA LEU A 29 17.11 -1.69 19.87
C LEU A 29 15.87 -1.70 20.79
N LEU A 30 14.75 -2.26 20.32
CA LEU A 30 13.53 -2.41 21.13
C LEU A 30 13.76 -3.33 22.32
N THR A 31 14.42 -4.47 22.11
CA THR A 31 14.75 -5.41 23.19
C THR A 31 15.66 -4.74 24.23
N ALA A 32 16.71 -4.03 23.78
CA ALA A 32 17.60 -3.29 24.67
C ALA A 32 16.87 -2.19 25.46
N LEU A 33 15.93 -1.48 24.84
CA LEU A 33 15.12 -0.47 25.50
C LEU A 33 14.22 -1.06 26.60
N VAL A 34 13.57 -2.20 26.31
CA VAL A 34 12.74 -2.92 27.28
C VAL A 34 13.59 -3.44 28.44
N GLU A 35 14.79 -3.96 28.16
CA GLU A 35 15.71 -4.43 29.20
C GLU A 35 16.20 -3.28 30.08
N TRP A 36 16.61 -2.18 29.47
CA TRP A 36 17.04 -0.98 30.21
C TRP A 36 15.96 -0.49 31.17
N LEU A 37 14.72 -0.38 30.68
CA LEU A 37 13.60 0.07 31.49
C LEU A 37 13.20 -0.98 32.54
N SER A 38 13.40 -2.27 32.25
CA SER A 38 13.20 -3.36 33.22
C SER A 38 14.16 -3.26 34.39
N VAL A 39 15.42 -2.88 34.17
CA VAL A 39 16.41 -2.65 35.24
C VAL A 39 15.98 -1.48 36.13
N VAL A 40 15.49 -0.39 35.53
CA VAL A 40 15.04 0.80 36.28
C VAL A 40 13.74 0.53 37.06
N THR A 41 12.82 -0.23 36.48
CA THR A 41 11.47 -0.49 37.05
C THR A 41 11.44 -1.71 37.98
N GLY A 42 12.48 -2.56 37.94
CA GLY A 42 12.54 -3.83 38.67
C GLY A 42 11.59 -4.91 38.13
N SER A 43 10.94 -4.69 36.98
CA SER A 43 9.98 -5.63 36.39
C SER A 43 10.00 -5.60 34.87
N PHE A 44 10.25 -6.77 34.28
CA PHE A 44 10.26 -6.97 32.83
C PHE A 44 8.85 -6.84 32.22
N ILE A 45 7.83 -7.32 32.94
CA ILE A 45 6.44 -7.27 32.49
C ILE A 45 5.95 -5.82 32.44
N LEU A 46 6.24 -5.04 33.48
CA LEU A 46 5.84 -3.63 33.52
C LEU A 46 6.56 -2.82 32.43
N SER A 47 7.85 -3.08 32.25
CA SER A 47 8.65 -2.43 31.21
C SER A 47 8.13 -2.73 29.80
N SER A 48 7.92 -4.01 29.47
CA SER A 48 7.37 -4.44 28.17
C SER A 48 5.97 -3.84 27.94
N LEU A 49 5.13 -3.78 28.97
CA LEU A 49 3.81 -3.17 28.90
C LEU A 49 3.86 -1.66 28.62
N ILE A 50 4.79 -0.93 29.25
CA ILE A 50 4.95 0.52 29.05
C ILE A 50 5.48 0.81 27.64
N VAL A 51 6.53 0.11 27.21
CA VAL A 51 7.11 0.30 25.88
C VAL A 51 6.10 -0.09 24.80
N GLY A 52 5.45 -1.25 24.95
CA GLY A 52 4.41 -1.71 24.02
C GLY A 52 3.20 -0.78 23.98
N GLY A 53 2.74 -0.31 25.15
CA GLY A 53 1.62 0.64 25.26
C GLY A 53 1.91 1.98 24.58
N PHE A 54 3.11 2.51 24.76
CA PHE A 54 3.55 3.73 24.08
C PHE A 54 3.53 3.58 22.57
N PHE A 55 4.09 2.48 22.04
CA PHE A 55 4.06 2.18 20.61
C PHE A 55 2.63 1.98 20.08
N ALA A 56 1.73 1.36 20.84
CA ALA A 56 0.33 1.18 20.44
C ALA A 56 -0.41 2.51 20.31
N VAL A 57 -0.24 3.42 21.28
CA VAL A 57 -0.81 4.77 21.21
C VAL A 57 -0.23 5.55 20.04
N LEU A 58 1.08 5.49 19.83
CA LEU A 58 1.75 6.17 18.72
C LEU A 58 1.28 5.64 17.36
N ALA A 59 1.11 4.33 17.22
CA ALA A 59 0.53 3.71 16.04
C ALA A 59 -0.91 4.18 15.79
N ALA A 60 -1.73 4.26 16.84
CA ALA A 60 -3.10 4.78 16.74
C ALA A 60 -3.13 6.25 16.30
N VAL A 61 -2.24 7.10 16.82
CA VAL A 61 -2.11 8.50 16.42
C VAL A 61 -1.68 8.63 14.96
N ILE A 62 -0.67 7.88 14.52
CA ILE A 62 -0.24 7.87 13.11
C ILE A 62 -1.38 7.41 12.21
N TYR A 63 -2.13 6.38 12.61
CA TYR A 63 -3.28 5.92 11.85
C TYR A 63 -4.34 7.03 11.72
N LEU A 64 -4.68 7.69 12.82
CA LEU A 64 -5.68 8.76 12.83
C LEU A 64 -5.22 10.04 12.11
N LEU A 65 -3.93 10.35 12.07
CA LEU A 65 -3.43 11.56 11.40
C LEU A 65 -3.01 11.28 9.95
N ALA A 66 -2.14 10.31 9.72
CA ALA A 66 -1.57 10.06 8.39
C ALA A 66 -2.49 9.25 7.48
N ILE A 67 -3.24 8.28 8.04
CA ILE A 67 -4.08 7.37 7.24
C ILE A 67 -5.51 7.91 7.15
N ARG A 68 -6.09 8.43 8.23
CA ARG A 68 -7.47 8.94 8.20
C ARG A 68 -7.63 10.14 7.27
N GLU A 69 -6.72 11.12 7.33
CA GLU A 69 -6.73 12.29 6.43
C GLU A 69 -6.41 11.90 4.98
N GLY A 70 -5.51 10.93 4.78
CA GLY A 70 -5.21 10.36 3.45
C GLY A 70 -6.38 9.57 2.85
N VAL A 71 -7.14 8.84 3.68
CA VAL A 71 -8.32 8.06 3.27
C VAL A 71 -9.50 8.97 2.93
N GLU A 72 -9.73 10.05 3.67
CA GLU A 72 -10.81 11.01 3.36
C GLU A 72 -10.61 11.68 1.99
N ARG A 73 -9.38 12.03 1.60
CA ARG A 73 -9.08 12.54 0.25
C ARG A 73 -9.25 11.50 -0.86
N ILE A 74 -8.97 10.23 -0.58
CA ILE A 74 -9.16 9.14 -1.56
C ILE A 74 -10.65 8.78 -1.71
N ARG A 75 -11.45 8.94 -0.65
CA ARG A 75 -12.90 8.62 -0.67
C ARG A 75 -13.67 9.50 -1.66
N ASP A 76 -13.41 10.80 -1.67
CA ASP A 76 -13.99 11.75 -2.65
C ASP A 76 -13.56 11.45 -4.09
N GLN A 77 -12.30 11.03 -4.27
CA GLN A 77 -11.75 10.75 -5.59
C GLN A 77 -12.24 9.41 -6.16
N VAL A 78 -12.52 8.42 -5.32
CA VAL A 78 -13.13 7.14 -5.71
C VAL A 78 -14.59 7.34 -6.12
N GLU A 79 -15.33 8.25 -5.48
CA GLU A 79 -16.72 8.56 -5.85
C GLU A 79 -16.79 9.24 -7.24
N THR A 80 -15.82 10.12 -7.55
CA THR A 80 -15.71 10.75 -8.88
C THR A 80 -15.26 9.75 -9.97
N VAL A 81 -14.34 8.82 -9.67
CA VAL A 81 -13.87 7.82 -10.64
C VAL A 81 -14.91 6.73 -10.91
N TYR A 82 -15.81 6.45 -9.96
CA TYR A 82 -16.91 5.50 -10.17
C TYR A 82 -17.93 6.03 -11.19
N ASP A 83 -18.17 7.34 -11.24
CA ASP A 83 -18.95 7.98 -12.32
C ASP A 83 -18.26 7.83 -13.69
N VAL A 84 -16.93 7.94 -13.73
CA VAL A 84 -16.16 7.75 -14.99
C VAL A 84 -16.20 6.28 -15.45
N ALA A 85 -16.20 5.32 -14.53
CA ALA A 85 -16.38 3.91 -14.86
C ALA A 85 -17.79 3.60 -15.40
N ARG A 86 -18.81 4.29 -14.88
CA ARG A 86 -20.19 4.18 -15.36
C ARG A 86 -20.36 4.78 -16.75
N ALA A 87 -19.78 5.95 -17.02
CA ALA A 87 -19.76 6.56 -18.35
C ALA A 87 -18.99 5.72 -19.39
N ALA A 88 -17.90 5.05 -18.98
CA ALA A 88 -17.16 4.13 -19.84
C ALA A 88 -17.98 2.87 -20.18
N LYS A 89 -18.83 2.40 -19.26
CA LYS A 89 -19.72 1.25 -19.50
C LYS A 89 -20.83 1.59 -20.51
N GLU A 90 -21.45 2.76 -20.41
CA GLU A 90 -22.43 3.25 -21.40
C GLU A 90 -21.79 3.47 -22.78
N GLY A 91 -20.53 3.91 -22.84
CA GLY A 91 -19.77 4.04 -24.08
C GLY A 91 -19.56 2.70 -24.82
N TYR A 92 -19.48 1.59 -24.09
CA TYR A 92 -19.34 0.25 -24.67
C TYR A 92 -20.65 -0.26 -25.29
N GLU A 93 -21.80 0.00 -24.67
CA GLU A 93 -23.10 -0.36 -25.27
C GLU A 93 -23.37 0.45 -26.54
N TRP A 94 -23.07 1.76 -26.54
CA TRP A 94 -23.20 2.61 -27.73
C TRP A 94 -22.27 2.18 -28.88
N LEU A 95 -21.03 1.78 -28.57
CA LEU A 95 -20.09 1.27 -29.57
C LEU A 95 -20.55 -0.06 -30.17
N THR A 96 -21.11 -0.95 -29.35
CA THR A 96 -21.58 -2.27 -29.78
C THR A 96 -22.81 -2.16 -30.69
N ASP A 97 -23.73 -1.23 -30.37
CA ASP A 97 -24.92 -0.95 -31.18
C ASP A 97 -24.56 -0.38 -32.57
N LYS A 98 -23.63 0.58 -32.62
CA LYS A 98 -23.11 1.10 -33.89
C LYS A 98 -22.34 0.07 -34.71
N PHE A 99 -21.60 -0.84 -34.07
CA PHE A 99 -20.88 -1.91 -34.76
C PHE A 99 -21.82 -2.95 -35.38
N LEU A 100 -22.90 -3.30 -34.67
CA LEU A 100 -23.94 -4.20 -35.16
C LEU A 100 -24.67 -3.63 -36.38
N LEU A 101 -25.02 -2.33 -36.34
CA LEU A 101 -25.62 -1.65 -37.49
C LEU A 101 -24.70 -1.64 -38.72
N LEU A 102 -23.39 -1.48 -38.51
CA LEU A 102 -22.39 -1.47 -39.59
C LEU A 102 -22.20 -2.87 -40.19
N MET A 103 -22.29 -3.92 -39.36
CA MET A 103 -22.25 -5.30 -39.81
C MET A 103 -23.48 -5.66 -40.65
N GLN A 104 -24.68 -5.26 -40.22
CA GLN A 104 -25.91 -5.46 -41.00
C GLN A 104 -25.88 -4.73 -42.36
N LEU A 105 -25.35 -3.50 -42.40
CA LEU A 105 -25.15 -2.76 -43.65
C LEU A 105 -24.15 -3.41 -44.61
N ARG A 106 -23.18 -4.16 -44.09
CA ARG A 106 -22.19 -4.90 -44.89
C ARG A 106 -22.79 -6.19 -45.46
N GLU A 107 -23.72 -6.81 -44.77
CA GLU A 107 -24.38 -8.05 -45.18
C GLU A 107 -25.41 -7.82 -46.29
N MET A 108 -26.10 -6.66 -46.27
CA MET A 108 -27.04 -6.23 -47.31
C MET A 108 -26.36 -5.76 -48.61
N ARG A 109 -25.02 -5.67 -48.64
CA ARG A 109 -24.22 -5.26 -49.81
C ARG A 109 -23.47 -6.45 -50.43
N LYS A 110 -24.08 -7.63 -50.37
CA LYS A 110 -23.68 -8.85 -51.07
C LYS A 110 -24.93 -9.46 -51.71
#